data_AF-A0A0M8Y3B2-F1
#
_entry.id   AF-A0A0M8Y3B2-F1
#
_cell.length_a   1.000
_cell.length_b   1.000
_cell.length_c   1.000
_cell.angle_alpha   90.00
_cell.angle_beta   90.00
_cell.angle_gamma   90.00
#
_symmetry.space_group_name_H-M   'P 1'
#
loop_
_entity.id
_entity.type
_entity.pdbx_description
1 polymer ?
#
loop_
_entity_poly.entity_id
_entity_poly.type
_entity_poly.pdbx_seq_one_letter_code
_entity_poly.pdbx_strand_id
1 'polypeptide(L)' 'AEVPDGGVVVLDAGAVTERLAARLPVDRGYTVVTNSVSVASVLAPRTDVVVHLIGGRLDRRAGGAGG' A
#
# COMPACT_ATOMS: atom_id res chain seq x y z
N ALA A 1 -16.04 9.14 1.94
CA ALA A 1 -15.01 8.17 1.52
C ALA A 1 -14.68 7.29 2.72
N GLU A 2 -14.41 6.02 2.44
CA GLU A 2 -14.93 4.84 3.16
C GLU A 2 -13.82 4.05 3.90
N VAL A 3 -12.84 4.76 4.47
CA VAL A 3 -11.88 4.12 5.38
C VAL A 3 -12.02 4.79 6.73
N PRO A 4 -12.38 4.06 7.78
CA PRO A 4 -12.48 4.61 9.12
C PRO A 4 -11.11 5.07 9.62
N ASP A 5 -11.11 6.02 10.54
CA ASP A 5 -9.90 6.42 11.28
C ASP A 5 -9.32 5.18 11.99
N GLY A 6 -8.00 5.03 11.92
CA GLY A 6 -7.31 3.83 12.40
C GLY A 6 -7.53 2.59 11.52
N GLY A 7 -8.09 2.74 10.32
CA GLY A 7 -8.44 1.64 9.43
C GLY A 7 -7.24 0.91 8.80
N VAL A 8 -7.52 -0.29 8.31
CA VAL A 8 -6.55 -1.11 7.56
C VAL A 8 -6.76 -0.89 6.06
N VAL A 9 -5.67 -0.62 5.33
CA VAL A 9 -5.67 -0.47 3.86
C VAL A 9 -4.72 -1.50 3.26
N VAL A 10 -5.21 -2.27 2.29
CA VAL A 10 -4.39 -3.23 1.54
C VAL A 10 -3.98 -2.60 0.21
N LEU A 11 -2.68 -2.54 -0.07
CA LEU A 11 -2.11 -1.97 -1.28
C LEU A 11 -1.28 -3.02 -2.02
N ASP A 12 -1.66 -3.32 -3.27
CA ASP A 12 -0.92 -4.22 -4.15
C ASP A 12 0.28 -3.54 -4.83
N ALA A 13 1.08 -4.30 -5.57
CA ALA A 13 2.13 -3.78 -6.41
C ALA A 13 1.58 -2.99 -7.61
N GLY A 14 2.33 -1.96 -8.04
CA GLY A 14 2.05 -1.22 -9.28
C GLY A 14 2.25 0.28 -9.14
N ALA A 15 2.63 0.92 -10.24
CA ALA A 15 2.94 2.35 -10.28
C ALA A 15 1.75 3.25 -9.89
N VAL A 16 0.51 2.80 -10.14
CA VAL A 16 -0.70 3.51 -9.70
C VAL A 16 -0.85 3.42 -8.18
N THR A 17 -0.64 2.23 -7.61
CA THR A 17 -0.74 1.99 -6.17
C THR A 17 0.34 2.72 -5.39
N GLU A 18 1.56 2.81 -5.94
CA GLU A 18 2.64 3.63 -5.35
C GLU A 18 2.25 5.12 -5.26
N ARG A 19 1.65 5.67 -6.32
CA ARG A 19 1.16 7.06 -6.31
C ARG A 19 0.00 7.26 -5.33
N LEU A 20 -0.84 6.25 -5.14
CA LEU A 20 -1.90 6.26 -4.14
C LEU A 20 -1.33 6.23 -2.71
N ALA A 21 -0.34 5.35 -2.45
CA ALA A 21 0.33 5.24 -1.16
C ALA A 21 0.95 6.58 -0.73
N ALA A 22 1.60 7.27 -1.66
CA ALA A 22 2.17 8.60 -1.43
C ALA A 22 1.13 9.69 -1.07
N ARG A 23 -0.15 9.44 -1.36
CA ARG A 23 -1.27 10.37 -1.11
C ARG A 23 -2.21 9.91 0.01
N LEU A 24 -1.87 8.84 0.74
CA LEU A 24 -2.64 8.41 1.88
C LEU A 24 -2.77 9.56 2.90
N PRO A 25 -3.98 9.85 3.41
CA PRO A 25 -4.17 10.94 4.37
C PRO A 25 -3.24 10.79 5.58
N VAL A 26 -2.79 11.93 6.12
CA VAL A 26 -1.95 12.00 7.31
C VAL A 26 -2.79 11.96 8.59
N ASP A 27 -2.16 11.58 9.70
CA ASP A 27 -2.71 11.66 11.07
C ASP A 27 -3.99 10.84 11.32
N ARG A 28 -4.24 9.83 10.48
CA ARG A 28 -5.39 8.91 10.59
C ARG A 28 -5.02 7.57 11.24
N GLY A 29 -3.75 7.35 11.58
CA GLY A 29 -3.30 6.11 12.23
C GLY A 29 -3.51 4.86 11.39
N TYR A 30 -3.33 4.95 10.07
CA TYR A 30 -3.59 3.82 9.18
C TYR A 30 -2.61 2.68 9.40
N THR A 31 -3.12 1.46 9.23
CA THR A 31 -2.30 0.27 9.04
C THR A 31 -2.32 -0.12 7.56
N VAL A 32 -1.17 -0.09 6.90
CA VAL A 32 -1.02 -0.48 5.50
C VAL A 32 -0.44 -1.87 5.42
N VAL A 33 -1.12 -2.77 4.70
CA VAL A 33 -0.63 -4.10 4.36
C VAL A 33 -0.28 -4.12 2.87
N THR A 34 0.94 -4.47 2.51
CA THR A 34 1.37 -4.50 1.10
C THR A 34 2.29 -5.68 0.81
N ASN A 35 2.24 -6.19 -0.42
CA ASN A 35 3.18 -7.18 -0.94
C ASN A 35 4.35 -6.57 -1.74
N SER A 36 4.42 -5.24 -1.82
CA SER A 36 5.37 -4.51 -2.65
C SER A 36 6.40 -3.78 -1.80
N VAL A 37 7.68 -4.09 -2.06
CA VAL A 37 8.80 -3.36 -1.45
C VAL A 37 8.78 -1.89 -1.87
N SER A 38 8.37 -1.57 -3.11
CA SER A 38 8.28 -0.18 -3.58
C SER A 38 7.23 0.61 -2.80
N VAL A 39 6.04 0.05 -2.60
CA VAL A 39 4.98 0.69 -1.80
C VAL A 39 5.41 0.84 -0.34
N ALA A 40 6.02 -0.21 0.23
CA ALA A 40 6.55 -0.13 1.59
C ALA A 40 7.63 0.94 1.73
N SER A 41 8.49 1.11 0.73
CA SER A 41 9.56 2.11 0.71
C SER A 41 9.02 3.55 0.64
N VAL A 42 7.92 3.76 -0.11
CA VAL A 42 7.23 5.06 -0.15
C VAL A 42 6.67 5.44 1.22
N LEU A 43 6.19 4.46 1.99
CA LEU A 43 5.57 4.68 3.30
C LEU A 43 6.55 4.61 4.48
N ALA A 44 7.71 3.98 4.31
CA ALA A 44 8.71 3.80 5.37
C ALA A 44 9.16 5.09 6.09
N PRO A 45 9.26 6.27 5.44
CA PRO A 45 9.60 7.51 6.13
C PRO A 45 8.48 8.08 7.01
N ARG A 46 7.24 7.58 6.88
CA ARG A 46 6.08 8.09 7.62
C ARG A 46 6.02 7.48 9.01
N THR A 47 5.89 8.32 10.03
CA THR A 47 5.73 7.90 11.43
C THR A 47 4.27 7.76 11.86
N ASP A 48 3.33 8.21 11.03
CA ASP A 48 1.89 8.22 11.29
C ASP A 48 1.15 7.00 10.70
N VAL A 49 1.89 6.06 10.10
CA VAL A 49 1.37 4.86 9.43
C VAL A 49 2.15 3.64 9.89
N VAL A 50 1.46 2.55 10.18
CA VAL A 50 2.08 1.23 10.42
C VAL A 50 2.12 0.48 9.08
N VAL A 51 3.28 -0.05 8.71
CA VAL A 51 3.45 -0.79 7.44
C VAL A 51 3.77 -2.25 7.72
N HIS A 52 2.92 -3.15 7.20
CA HIS A 52 3.17 -4.58 7.14
C HIS A 52 3.51 -4.98 5.71
N LEU A 53 4.79 -5.28 5.47
CA LEU A 53 5.22 -5.92 4.23
C LEU A 53 4.98 -7.43 4.34
N ILE A 54 3.99 -7.92 3.62
CA ILE A 54 3.70 -9.34 3.51
C ILE A 54 4.41 -9.91 2.28
N GLY A 55 5.25 -10.92 2.48
CA GLY A 55 5.83 -11.66 1.35
C GLY A 55 4.75 -12.38 0.54
N GLY A 56 5.03 -12.67 -0.74
CA GLY A 56 4.12 -13.43 -1.60
C GLY A 56 4.84 -14.26 -2.67
N ARG A 57 4.22 -15.36 -3.10
CA ARG A 57 4.57 -16.08 -4.33
C ARG A 57 3.71 -15.51 -5.46
N LEU A 58 4.34 -14.90 -6.45
CA LEU A 58 3.69 -14.31 -7.62
C LEU A 58 3.25 -15.40 -8.59
N ASP A 59 1.96 -15.49 -8.90
CA ASP A 59 1.47 -16.31 -10.00
C ASP A 59 1.43 -15.46 -11.28
N ARG A 60 2.03 -15.96 -12.36
CA ARG A 60 2.31 -15.20 -13.61
C ARG A 60 1.05 -14.63 -14.29
N ARG A 61 -0.16 -15.07 -13.88
CA ARG A 61 -1.44 -14.60 -14.43
C ARG A 61 -1.99 -13.33 -13.80
N ALA A 62 -1.44 -12.83 -12.70
CA ALA A 62 -1.91 -11.60 -12.04
C ALA A 62 -1.48 -10.29 -12.75
N GLY A 63 -0.78 -10.39 -13.89
CA GLY A 63 -0.43 -9.23 -14.72
C GLY A 63 -1.44 -9.01 -15.85
N GLY A 64 -2.51 -8.26 -15.59
CA GLY A 64 -3.38 -7.70 -16.64
C GLY A 64 -4.03 -6.42 -16.11
N ALA A 65 -4.08 -5.28 -16.79
CA ALA A 65 -3.72 -4.95 -18.16
C ALA A 65 -3.16 -3.51 -18.18
N GLY A 66 -2.18 -3.27 -19.04
CA GLY A 66 -1.75 -1.93 -19.45
C GLY A 66 -1.70 -1.91 -20.96
N GLY A 67 -2.77 -1.42 -21.57
CA GLY A 67 -2.78 -0.85 -22.91
C GLY A 67 -2.97 0.65 -22.77
#